data_AF-A0A8S2U2N6-F1
#
_entry.id   AF-A0A8S2U2N6-F1
#
_cell.length_a   1.000
_cell.length_b   1.000
_cell.length_c   1.000
_cell.angle_alpha   90.00
_cell.angle_beta   90.00
_cell.angle_gamma   90.00
#
_symmetry.space_group_name_H-M   'P 1'
#
loop_
_entity.id
_entity.type
_entity.pdbx_description
1 polymer ?
#
loop_
_entity_poly.entity_id
_entity_poly.type
_entity_poly.pdbx_seq_one_letter_code
_entity_poly.pdbx_strand_id
1 'polypeptide(L)' 'MVALTELSPSKPKHLPCKRSLIMKYVPNYITIDEIQSEVNLKIDTLFNIEELNGSKTTKNRHVRIEIKSQMEYEKLLKQ' A
#
# COMPACT_ATOMS: atom_id res chain seq x y z
N MET A 1 5.52 -35.04 33.92
CA MET A 1 6.03 -34.66 32.59
C MET A 1 5.04 -33.68 31.99
N VAL A 2 5.42 -32.41 31.82
CA VAL A 2 4.54 -31.37 31.28
C VAL A 2 4.80 -31.29 29.78
N ALA A 3 3.78 -31.57 28.96
CA ALA A 3 3.88 -31.47 27.51
C ALA A 3 3.90 -29.98 27.12
N LEU A 4 5.06 -29.50 26.65
CA LEU A 4 5.20 -28.20 25.99
C LEU A 4 4.36 -28.25 24.70
N THR A 5 3.22 -27.59 24.73
CA THR A 5 2.37 -27.46 23.54
C THR A 5 2.96 -26.34 22.69
N GLU A 6 3.65 -26.68 21.60
CA GLU A 6 4.10 -25.71 20.61
C GLU A 6 2.86 -25.11 19.93
N LEU A 7 2.38 -23.97 20.45
CA LEU A 7 1.35 -23.16 19.82
C LEU A 7 1.93 -22.59 18.52
N SER A 8 1.82 -23.35 17.44
CA SER A 8 2.06 -22.85 16.09
C SER A 8 0.96 -21.83 15.78
N PRO A 9 1.25 -20.52 15.69
CA PRO A 9 0.21 -19.54 15.42
C PRO A 9 -0.41 -19.86 14.06
N SER A 10 -1.73 -20.08 14.04
CA SER A 10 -2.47 -20.30 12.80
C SER A 10 -2.25 -19.12 11.86
N LYS A 11 -1.87 -19.39 10.60
CA LYS A 11 -1.70 -18.34 9.59
C LYS A 11 -2.97 -17.47 9.54
N PRO A 12 -2.85 -16.14 9.49
CA PRO A 12 -4.00 -15.25 9.41
C PRO A 12 -4.88 -15.62 8.21
N LYS A 13 -6.13 -16.04 8.45
CA LYS A 13 -7.09 -16.41 7.39
C LYS A 13 -7.60 -15.20 6.61
N HIS A 14 -7.47 -14.01 7.19
CA HIS A 14 -7.86 -12.75 6.60
C HIS A 14 -6.67 -11.80 6.65
N LEU A 15 -5.91 -11.76 5.55
CA LEU A 15 -5.05 -10.61 5.31
C LEU A 15 -5.98 -9.39 5.22
N PRO A 16 -5.64 -8.26 5.86
CA PRO A 16 -6.38 -7.03 5.66
C PRO A 16 -6.49 -6.80 4.15
N CYS A 17 -7.68 -6.45 3.69
CA CYS A 17 -7.94 -6.19 2.29
C CYS A 17 -7.01 -5.03 1.90
N LYS A 18 -5.83 -5.33 1.33
CA LYS A 18 -4.91 -4.32 0.83
C LYS A 18 -5.65 -3.62 -0.30
N ARG A 19 -6.29 -2.49 0.02
CA ARG A 19 -6.96 -1.62 -0.95
C ARG A 19 -5.87 -0.91 -1.72
N SER A 20 -5.27 -1.66 -2.65
CA SER A 20 -4.25 -1.16 -3.55
C SER A 20 -4.93 -0.79 -4.86
N LEU A 21 -4.75 0.46 -5.27
CA LEU A 21 -5.18 0.97 -6.56
C LEU A 21 -3.96 0.92 -7.49
N ILE A 22 -4.15 0.40 -8.70
CA ILE A 22 -3.09 0.38 -9.72
C ILE A 22 -3.48 1.37 -10.81
N MET A 23 -2.76 2.48 -10.88
CA MET A 23 -2.83 3.42 -12.00
C MET A 23 -1.89 2.94 -13.11
N LYS A 24 -2.48 2.58 -14.25
CA LYS A 24 -1.73 2.15 -15.44
C LYS A 24 -1.49 3.33 -16.37
N TYR A 25 -0.43 3.24 -17.17
CA TYR A 25 -0.05 4.23 -18.19
C TYR A 25 0.07 5.69 -17.69
N VAL A 26 0.59 5.89 -16.47
CA VAL A 26 0.89 7.23 -15.96
C VAL A 26 2.06 7.79 -16.75
N PRO A 27 1.93 8.97 -17.41
CA PRO A 27 3.05 9.56 -18.13
C PRO A 27 4.25 9.83 -17.22
N ASN A 28 5.46 9.59 -17.73
CA ASN A 28 6.70 9.73 -16.95
C ASN A 28 7.00 11.18 -16.53
N TYR A 29 6.42 12.16 -17.21
CA TYR A 29 6.59 13.58 -16.85
C TYR A 29 5.76 13.98 -15.63
N ILE A 30 4.70 13.23 -15.30
CA ILE A 30 3.93 13.47 -14.08
C ILE A 30 4.75 12.94 -12.92
N THR A 31 5.07 13.83 -11.99
CA THR A 31 5.83 13.54 -10.78
C THR A 31 5.00 12.78 -9.75
N ILE A 32 5.66 12.16 -8.76
CA ILE A 32 4.95 11.50 -7.66
C ILE A 32 4.18 12.52 -6.82
N ASP A 33 4.73 13.73 -6.62
CA ASP A 33 4.09 14.79 -5.85
C ASP A 33 2.79 15.30 -6.47
N GLU A 34 2.74 15.40 -7.81
CA GLU A 34 1.50 15.73 -8.53
C GLU A 34 0.43 14.64 -8.35
N ILE A 35 0.83 13.37 -8.45
CA ILE A 35 -0.09 12.24 -8.21
C ILE A 35 -0.55 12.26 -6.74
N GLN A 36 0.35 12.52 -5.80
CA GLN A 36 0.02 12.59 -4.37
C GLN A 36 -0.97 13.71 -4.07
N SER A 37 -0.78 14.89 -4.68
CA SER A 37 -1.69 16.02 -4.52
C SER A 37 -3.10 15.70 -5.03
N GLU A 38 -3.21 15.07 -6.19
CA GLU A 38 -4.50 14.64 -6.75
C GLU A 38 -5.19 13.56 -5.92
N VAL A 39 -4.41 12.61 -5.39
CA VAL A 39 -4.95 11.53 -4.54
C VAL A 39 -5.41 12.08 -3.19
N ASN A 40 -4.67 13.02 -2.59
CA ASN A 40 -5.05 13.71 -1.36
C ASN A 40 -6.40 14.45 -1.48
N LEU A 41 -6.71 15.01 -2.66
CA LEU A 41 -7.99 15.68 -2.89
C LEU A 41 -9.19 14.71 -2.91
N LYS A 42 -8.96 13.43 -3.19
CA LYS A 42 -10.02 12.43 -3.37
C LYS A 42 -10.10 11.40 -2.25
N ILE A 43 -9.02 11.23 -1.50
CA ILE A 43 -8.86 10.19 -0.49
C ILE A 43 -8.41 10.86 0.81
N ASP A 44 -9.30 10.91 1.81
CA ASP A 44 -9.03 11.43 3.16
C ASP A 44 -8.21 10.47 4.05
N THR A 45 -7.83 9.31 3.52
CA THR A 45 -7.09 8.28 4.27
C THR A 45 -5.62 8.23 3.84
N LEU A 46 -4.74 7.83 4.75
CA LEU A 46 -3.33 7.67 4.44
C LEU A 46 -3.11 6.67 3.32
N PHE A 47 -2.25 7.04 2.38
CA PHE A 47 -1.85 6.18 1.28
C PHE A 47 -0.35 6.25 1.05
N ASN A 48 0.22 5.20 0.47
CA ASN A 48 1.60 5.18 -0.02
C ASN A 48 1.58 5.06 -1.55
N ILE A 49 2.46 5.81 -2.22
CA ILE A 49 2.57 5.76 -3.68
C ILE A 49 3.89 5.10 -4.04
N GLU A 50 3.82 3.97 -4.73
CA GLU A 50 4.99 3.22 -5.17
C GLU A 50 4.99 3.06 -6.69
N GLU A 51 6.16 3.24 -7.31
CA GLU A 51 6.35 2.84 -8.71
C GLU A 51 6.44 1.33 -8.82
N LEU A 52 5.74 0.76 -9.79
CA LEU A 52 5.88 -0.66 -10.10
C LEU A 52 7.14 -0.87 -10.94
N ASN A 53 8.21 -1.35 -10.30
CA ASN A 53 9.46 -1.70 -10.96
C ASN A 53 9.21 -2.67 -12.14
N GLY A 54 9.78 -2.36 -13.31
CA GLY A 54 9.58 -3.11 -14.55
C GLY A 54 8.37 -2.68 -15.41
N SER A 55 7.52 -1.76 -14.92
CA SER A 55 6.40 -1.20 -15.71
C SER A 55 6.76 0.09 -16.46
N LYS A 56 7.98 0.60 -16.28
CA LYS A 56 8.45 1.86 -16.86
C LYS A 56 8.88 1.64 -18.31
N THR A 57 8.13 2.26 -19.21
CA THR A 57 8.49 2.45 -20.62
C THR A 57 9.11 3.83 -20.81
N THR A 58 9.54 4.17 -22.03
CA THR A 58 10.08 5.50 -22.35
C THR A 58 9.09 6.62 -22.08
N LYS A 59 7.78 6.35 -22.25
CA LYS A 59 6.72 7.37 -22.16
C LYS A 59 5.93 7.29 -20.86
N ASN A 60 5.68 6.09 -20.35
CA ASN A 60 4.73 5.86 -19.26
C ASN A 60 5.25 4.86 -18.22
N ARG A 61 4.73 4.93 -17.00
CA ARG A 61 4.97 4.04 -15.86
C ARG A 61 3.65 3.59 -15.22
N HIS A 62 3.67 2.52 -14.43
CA HIS A 62 2.55 2.16 -13.56
C HIS A 62 2.87 2.55 -12.12
N VAL A 63 1.84 3.01 -11.43
CA VAL A 63 1.93 3.47 -10.04
C VAL A 63 0.92 2.69 -9.21
N ARG A 64 1.36 2.18 -8.07
CA ARG A 64 0.52 1.55 -7.07
C ARG A 64 0.27 2.56 -5.95
N ILE A 65 -1.00 2.75 -5.60
CA ILE A 65 -1.43 3.53 -4.44
C ILE A 65 -1.93 2.52 -3.40
N GLU A 66 -1.19 2.35 -2.31
CA GLU A 66 -1.59 1.51 -1.19
C GLU A 66 -2.34 2.33 -0.16
N ILE A 67 -3.64 2.10 0.00
CA ILE A 67 -4.46 2.78 1.01
C ILE A 67 -4.30 2.04 2.34
N LYS A 68 -3.86 2.75 3.38
CA LYS A 68 -3.77 2.23 4.75
C LYS A 68 -5.08 2.45 5.48
N SER A 69 -5.49 1.46 6.29
CA SER A 69 -6.63 1.65 7.17
C SER A 69 -6.26 2.56 8.35
N GLN A 70 -7.23 3.32 8.88
CA GLN A 70 -7.04 4.18 10.06
C GLN A 70 -6.52 3.41 11.28
N MET A 71 -6.90 2.13 11.39
CA MET A 71 -6.44 1.22 12.45
C MET A 71 -4.97 0.79 12.30
N GLU A 72 -4.45 0.68 11.08
CA GLU A 72 -3.02 0.43 10.82
C GLU A 72 -2.16 1.64 11.14
N TYR A 73 -2.71 2.85 11.01
CA TYR A 73 -2.03 4.10 11.37
C TYR A 73 -1.84 4.25 12.89
N GLU A 74 -2.86 3.97 13.70
CA GLU A 74 -2.73 4.00 15.16
C GLU A 74 -1.69 2.99 15.69
N LYS A 75 -1.50 1.88 14.97
CA LYS A 75 -0.43 0.92 15.26
C LYS A 75 0.96 1.43 14.91
N LEU A 76 1.11 2.21 13.84
CA LEU A 76 2.39 2.79 13.42
C LEU A 76 2.83 3.95 14.32
N LEU A 77 1.89 4.74 14.84
CA LEU A 77 2.20 5.86 15.75
C LEU A 77 2.57 5.42 17.17
N LYS A 78 2.24 4.19 17.58
CA LYS A 78 2.49 3.66 18.93
C LYS A 78 3.74 2.77 19.00
N GLN A 79 4.60 2.78 17.97
CA GLN A 79 5.90 2.10 17.99
C GLN A 79 6.99 2.96 18.59
#